data_AF-A0A422M6Z7-F1
#
_entry.id   AF-A0A422M6Z7-F1
#
_cell.length_a   1.000
_cell.length_b   1.000
_cell.length_c   1.000
_cell.angle_alpha   90.00
_cell.angle_beta   90.00
_cell.angle_gamma   90.00
#
_symmetry.space_group_name_H-M   'P 1'
#
loop_
_entity.id
_entity.type
_entity.pdbx_description
1 polymer ?
#
loop_
_entity_poly.entity_id
_entity_poly.type
_entity_poly.pdbx_seq_one_letter_code
_entity_poly.pdbx_strand_id
1 'polypeptide(L)'
;MIHSLYQLRWRLLESFLLLLLAISLGASNGRIRVMGETLWYHYTTRQLTVKSIKTHQYGHAATQSLQSQLLSEQHKQAKLRAYQLNPYAHLTNKKQHLLNCNQVMLNENAQKLAQQLQSEPEQEQALAVEKQLDQISEAYEVLGNLMLPATVMTDQAKCRTILKLFQQLPPTAPDYAYYQKIADLAEKYISP
;
A
#
# COMPACT_ATOMS: atom_id res chain seq x y z
N MET A 1 -38.83 -39.81 64.62
CA MET A 1 -38.91 -40.06 63.16
C MET A 1 -39.27 -38.80 62.35
N ILE A 2 -40.26 -38.00 62.77
CA ILE A 2 -40.72 -36.80 62.04
C ILE A 2 -39.62 -35.71 61.91
N HIS A 3 -38.85 -35.43 62.98
CA HIS A 3 -37.75 -34.45 62.94
C HIS A 3 -36.61 -34.82 61.96
N SER A 4 -36.33 -36.11 61.79
CA SER A 4 -35.31 -36.61 60.85
C SER A 4 -35.73 -36.41 59.39
N LEU A 5 -37.02 -36.58 59.08
CA LEU A 5 -37.58 -36.31 57.75
C LEU A 5 -37.56 -34.81 57.39
N TYR A 6 -37.80 -33.93 58.36
CA TYR A 6 -37.71 -32.48 58.16
C TYR A 6 -36.28 -32.01 57.90
N GLN A 7 -35.30 -32.52 58.66
CA GLN A 7 -33.89 -32.22 58.43
C GLN A 7 -33.38 -32.73 57.07
N LEU A 8 -33.84 -33.92 56.63
CA LEU A 8 -33.50 -34.45 55.31
C LEU A 8 -34.07 -33.59 54.18
N ARG A 9 -35.34 -33.17 54.30
CA ARG A 9 -35.99 -32.27 53.33
C ARG A 9 -35.29 -30.92 53.24
N TRP A 10 -34.85 -30.37 54.36
CA TRP A 10 -34.13 -29.09 54.38
C TRP A 10 -32.76 -29.19 53.70
N ARG A 11 -31.98 -30.24 53.98
CA ARG A 11 -30.68 -30.47 53.32
C ARG A 11 -30.82 -30.70 51.80
N LEU A 12 -31.87 -31.40 51.38
CA LEU A 12 -32.20 -31.56 49.96
C LEU A 12 -32.51 -30.21 49.30
N LEU A 13 -33.30 -29.36 49.97
CA LEU A 13 -33.60 -28.01 49.47
C LEU A 13 -32.34 -27.15 49.36
N GLU A 14 -31.47 -27.15 50.38
CA GLU A 14 -30.20 -26.40 50.38
C GLU A 14 -29.27 -26.87 49.24
N SER A 15 -29.12 -28.19 49.07
CA SER A 15 -28.30 -28.74 47.98
C SER A 15 -28.85 -28.40 46.59
N PHE A 16 -30.18 -28.38 46.44
CA PHE A 16 -30.83 -27.99 45.19
C PHE A 16 -30.69 -26.49 44.91
N LEU A 17 -30.78 -25.65 45.94
CA LEU A 17 -30.53 -24.21 45.85
C LEU A 17 -29.08 -23.92 45.43
N LEU A 18 -28.09 -24.61 46.02
CA LEU A 18 -26.69 -24.48 45.63
C LEU A 18 -26.44 -24.92 44.18
N LEU A 19 -27.09 -26.01 43.74
CA LEU A 19 -27.03 -26.48 42.36
C LEU A 19 -27.61 -25.46 41.38
N LEU A 20 -28.79 -24.90 41.69
CA LEU A 20 -29.40 -23.84 40.88
C LEU A 20 -28.53 -22.59 40.82
N LEU A 21 -27.89 -22.22 41.93
CA LEU A 21 -26.98 -21.08 41.99
C LEU A 21 -25.75 -21.30 41.12
N ALA A 22 -25.15 -22.50 41.18
CA ALA A 22 -24.01 -22.89 40.35
C ALA A 22 -24.36 -22.90 38.85
N ILE A 23 -25.53 -23.42 38.49
CA ILE A 23 -26.03 -23.41 37.10
C ILE A 23 -26.28 -21.96 36.63
N SER A 24 -26.86 -21.11 37.48
CA SER A 24 -27.12 -19.70 37.17
C SER A 24 -25.83 -18.90 36.96
N LEU A 25 -24.83 -19.09 37.83
CA LEU A 25 -23.50 -18.49 37.68
C LEU A 25 -22.79 -18.99 36.41
N GLY A 26 -22.84 -20.30 36.13
CA GLY A 26 -22.29 -20.88 34.91
C GLY A 26 -22.97 -20.35 33.64
N ALA A 27 -24.29 -20.24 33.65
CA ALA A 27 -25.08 -19.68 32.56
C ALA A 27 -24.80 -18.18 32.36
N SER A 28 -24.70 -17.40 33.44
CA SER A 28 -24.35 -15.98 33.38
C SER A 28 -22.94 -15.76 32.81
N ASN A 29 -21.95 -16.50 33.31
CA ASN A 29 -20.57 -16.44 32.81
C ASN A 29 -20.47 -16.87 31.34
N GLY A 30 -21.22 -17.91 30.94
CA GLY A 30 -21.34 -18.34 29.54
C GLY A 30 -21.93 -17.25 28.65
N ARG A 31 -23.01 -16.59 29.08
CA ARG A 31 -23.64 -15.48 28.34
C ARG A 31 -22.72 -14.27 28.23
N ILE A 32 -22.01 -13.89 29.30
CA ILE A 32 -21.04 -12.79 29.29
C ILE A 32 -19.89 -13.11 28.31
N ARG A 33 -19.38 -14.35 28.31
CA ARG A 33 -18.30 -14.77 27.41
C ARG A 33 -18.73 -14.73 25.94
N VAL A 34 -19.93 -15.24 25.64
CA VAL A 34 -20.52 -15.18 24.29
C VAL A 34 -20.78 -13.74 23.86
N MET A 35 -21.31 -12.89 24.75
CA MET A 35 -21.58 -11.48 24.46
C MET A 35 -20.29 -10.67 24.25
N GLY A 36 -19.25 -10.93 25.05
CA GLY A 36 -17.94 -10.32 24.87
C GLY A 36 -17.32 -10.70 23.52
N GLU A 37 -17.51 -11.94 23.10
CA GLU A 37 -16.97 -12.42 21.82
C GLU A 37 -17.74 -11.93 20.60
N THR A 38 -19.07 -11.76 20.69
CA THR A 38 -19.83 -11.13 19.62
C THR A 38 -19.45 -9.66 19.46
N LEU A 39 -19.24 -8.93 20.56
CA LEU A 39 -18.72 -7.56 20.54
C LEU A 39 -17.31 -7.49 19.95
N TRP A 40 -16.41 -8.36 20.42
CA TRP A 40 -15.06 -8.47 19.89
C TRP A 40 -15.10 -8.77 18.39
N TYR A 41 -15.93 -9.72 17.96
CA TYR A 41 -16.09 -10.05 16.55
C TYR A 41 -16.56 -8.83 15.73
N HIS A 42 -17.58 -8.12 16.19
CA HIS A 42 -18.06 -6.91 15.49
C HIS A 42 -16.99 -5.82 15.38
N TYR A 43 -16.16 -5.65 16.40
CA TYR A 43 -15.05 -4.71 16.36
C TYR A 43 -13.93 -5.18 15.40
N THR A 44 -13.50 -6.43 15.54
CA THR A 44 -12.34 -6.98 14.84
C THR A 44 -12.63 -7.25 13.36
N THR A 45 -13.86 -7.62 13.03
CA THR A 45 -14.30 -7.78 11.63
C THR A 45 -14.08 -6.52 10.82
N ARG A 46 -14.41 -5.33 11.35
CA ARG A 46 -14.15 -4.05 10.67
C ARG A 46 -12.67 -3.81 10.38
N GLN A 47 -11.78 -4.30 11.23
CA GLN A 47 -10.33 -4.19 11.05
C GLN A 47 -9.78 -5.23 10.08
N LEU A 48 -10.40 -6.40 10.02
CA LEU A 48 -9.99 -7.54 9.20
C LEU A 48 -10.70 -7.60 7.84
N THR A 49 -11.66 -6.69 7.58
CA THR A 49 -12.25 -6.52 6.25
C THR A 49 -11.17 -6.04 5.28
N VAL A 50 -11.02 -6.80 4.20
CA VAL A 50 -10.12 -6.45 3.11
C VAL A 50 -10.68 -5.27 2.34
N LYS A 51 -9.80 -4.32 1.98
CA LYS A 51 -10.18 -3.12 1.22
C LYS A 51 -9.53 -3.11 -0.17
N SER A 52 -10.10 -2.33 -1.08
CA SER A 52 -9.47 -2.06 -2.38
C SER A 52 -8.15 -1.34 -2.19
N ILE A 53 -7.10 -1.83 -2.84
CA ILE A 53 -5.80 -1.15 -2.94
C ILE A 53 -5.84 -0.03 -3.98
N LYS A 54 -5.04 1.03 -3.78
CA LYS A 54 -4.93 2.19 -4.67
C LYS A 54 -3.52 2.78 -4.60
N THR A 55 -3.06 3.37 -5.71
CA THR A 55 -1.78 4.10 -5.77
C THR A 55 -1.93 5.36 -6.62
N HIS A 56 -1.15 6.38 -6.28
CA HIS A 56 -1.02 7.63 -7.05
C HIS A 56 0.34 7.73 -7.76
N GLN A 57 1.18 6.71 -7.62
CA GLN A 57 2.51 6.64 -8.23
C GLN A 57 2.43 5.99 -9.61
N TYR A 58 3.53 6.07 -10.37
CA TYR A 58 3.67 5.49 -11.71
C TYR A 58 4.88 4.54 -11.78
N GLY A 59 4.87 3.64 -12.78
CA GLY A 59 5.95 2.71 -13.04
C GLY A 59 6.26 1.79 -11.85
N HIS A 60 7.54 1.51 -11.63
CA HIS A 60 7.99 0.59 -10.58
C HIS A 60 7.52 0.96 -9.17
N ALA A 61 7.49 2.25 -8.84
CA ALA A 61 7.04 2.72 -7.53
C ALA A 61 5.56 2.36 -7.27
N ALA A 62 4.72 2.49 -8.30
CA ALA A 62 3.32 2.11 -8.24
C ALA A 62 3.16 0.61 -7.95
N THR A 63 3.93 -0.22 -8.64
CA THR A 63 3.94 -1.68 -8.46
C THR A 63 4.33 -2.07 -7.04
N GLN A 64 5.44 -1.52 -6.53
CA GLN A 64 5.90 -1.79 -5.16
C GLN A 64 4.85 -1.38 -4.12
N SER A 65 4.25 -0.19 -4.29
CA SER A 65 3.19 0.30 -3.43
C SER A 65 1.99 -0.66 -3.41
N LEU A 66 1.48 -1.06 -4.58
CA LEU A 66 0.35 -1.99 -4.68
C LEU A 66 0.68 -3.37 -4.10
N GLN A 67 1.90 -3.89 -4.31
CA GLN A 67 2.34 -5.16 -3.76
C GLN A 67 2.39 -5.13 -2.22
N SER A 68 2.94 -4.05 -1.63
CA SER A 68 2.98 -3.89 -0.18
C SER A 68 1.58 -3.82 0.44
N GLN A 69 0.66 -3.09 -0.21
CA GLN A 69 -0.74 -3.02 0.23
C GLN A 69 -1.43 -4.38 0.12
N LEU A 70 -1.25 -5.10 -1.00
CA LEU A 70 -1.83 -6.44 -1.20
C LEU A 70 -1.36 -7.42 -0.11
N LEU A 71 -0.07 -7.40 0.23
CA LEU A 71 0.47 -8.22 1.31
C LEU A 71 -0.20 -7.90 2.65
N SER A 72 -0.38 -6.60 2.98
CA SER A 72 -1.05 -6.19 4.22
C SER A 72 -2.51 -6.69 4.29
N GLU A 73 -3.22 -6.67 3.16
CA GLU A 73 -4.59 -7.18 3.07
C GLU A 73 -4.65 -8.71 3.18
N GLN A 74 -3.69 -9.42 2.58
CA GLN A 74 -3.56 -10.88 2.76
C GLN A 74 -3.32 -11.26 4.22
N HIS A 75 -2.55 -10.46 4.97
CA HIS A 75 -2.33 -10.69 6.40
C HIS A 75 -3.63 -10.56 7.21
N LYS A 76 -4.53 -9.63 6.85
CA LYS A 76 -5.85 -9.54 7.50
C LYS A 76 -6.67 -10.80 7.28
N GLN A 77 -6.68 -11.33 6.07
CA GLN A 77 -7.35 -12.59 5.74
C GLN A 77 -6.75 -13.78 6.52
N ALA A 78 -5.43 -13.86 6.62
CA ALA A 78 -4.75 -14.90 7.39
C ALA A 78 -5.10 -14.82 8.88
N LYS A 79 -5.10 -13.61 9.46
CA LYS A 79 -5.48 -13.38 10.86
C LYS A 79 -6.94 -13.75 11.13
N LEU A 80 -7.84 -13.44 10.20
CA LEU A 80 -9.25 -13.88 10.29
C LEU A 80 -9.36 -15.40 10.25
N ARG A 81 -8.65 -16.09 9.35
CA ARG A 81 -8.65 -17.57 9.28
C ARG A 81 -8.18 -18.19 10.59
N ALA A 82 -7.05 -17.71 11.13
CA ALA A 82 -6.43 -18.24 12.35
C ALA A 82 -7.28 -18.05 13.62
N TYR A 83 -8.17 -17.04 13.64
CA TYR A 83 -8.98 -16.77 14.82
C TYR A 83 -10.00 -17.88 15.11
N GLN A 84 -9.92 -18.52 16.28
CA GLN A 84 -10.87 -19.55 16.68
C GLN A 84 -12.07 -18.92 17.38
N LEU A 85 -13.28 -19.22 16.89
CA LEU A 85 -14.52 -18.80 17.51
C LEU A 85 -14.93 -19.81 18.58
N ASN A 86 -15.51 -19.31 19.66
CA ASN A 86 -16.21 -20.13 20.64
C ASN A 86 -17.44 -20.79 19.98
N PRO A 87 -17.60 -22.11 20.18
CA PRO A 87 -18.70 -22.86 19.57
C PRO A 87 -20.08 -22.32 19.94
N TYR A 88 -20.24 -21.67 21.11
CA TYR A 88 -21.51 -21.16 21.60
C TYR A 88 -21.85 -19.73 21.12
N ALA A 89 -20.95 -19.07 20.39
CA ALA A 89 -21.18 -17.70 19.91
C ALA A 89 -22.01 -17.62 18.61
N HIS A 90 -22.22 -18.74 17.91
CA HIS A 90 -22.97 -18.82 16.64
C HIS A 90 -22.46 -17.86 15.54
N LEU A 91 -21.16 -17.56 15.53
CA LEU A 91 -20.53 -16.63 14.60
C LEU A 91 -19.88 -17.30 13.39
N THR A 92 -19.86 -18.64 13.34
CA THR A 92 -19.16 -19.42 12.31
C THR A 92 -19.58 -19.03 10.89
N ASN A 93 -20.88 -18.92 10.63
CA ASN A 93 -21.40 -18.52 9.32
C ASN A 93 -21.00 -17.09 8.96
N LYS A 94 -21.01 -16.16 9.93
CA LYS A 94 -20.59 -14.77 9.70
C LYS A 94 -19.10 -14.70 9.36
N LYS A 95 -18.25 -15.47 10.07
CA LYS A 95 -16.82 -15.55 9.79
C LYS A 95 -16.57 -16.11 8.40
N GLN A 96 -17.27 -17.18 8.03
CA GLN A 96 -17.13 -17.79 6.70
C GLN A 96 -17.55 -16.83 5.60
N HIS A 97 -18.66 -16.10 5.79
CA HIS A 97 -19.10 -15.07 4.85
C HIS A 97 -18.04 -13.98 4.67
N LEU A 98 -17.47 -13.46 5.77
CA LEU A 98 -16.41 -12.45 5.70
C LEU A 98 -15.15 -12.98 5.00
N LEU A 99 -14.75 -14.23 5.28
CA LEU A 99 -13.63 -14.88 4.58
C LEU A 99 -13.86 -14.94 3.07
N ASN A 100 -15.08 -15.27 2.64
CA ASN A 100 -15.44 -15.31 1.23
C ASN A 100 -15.40 -13.91 0.59
N CYS A 101 -16.01 -12.90 1.23
CA CYS A 101 -15.98 -11.52 0.76
C CYS A 101 -14.54 -10.98 0.64
N ASN A 102 -13.71 -11.23 1.65
CA ASN A 102 -12.32 -10.85 1.63
C ASN A 102 -11.55 -11.55 0.51
N GLN A 103 -11.84 -12.83 0.23
CA GLN A 103 -11.18 -13.56 -0.85
C GLN A 103 -11.51 -12.98 -2.22
N VAL A 104 -12.77 -12.58 -2.45
CA VAL A 104 -13.18 -11.90 -3.69
C VAL A 104 -12.40 -10.59 -3.86
N MET A 105 -12.35 -9.74 -2.83
CA MET A 105 -11.58 -8.48 -2.88
C MET A 105 -10.08 -8.70 -3.07
N LEU A 106 -9.49 -9.72 -2.45
CA LEU A 106 -8.08 -10.05 -2.66
C LEU A 106 -7.81 -10.45 -4.11
N ASN A 107 -8.72 -11.18 -4.75
CA ASN A 107 -8.60 -11.55 -6.15
C ASN A 107 -8.68 -10.31 -7.06
N GLU A 108 -9.61 -9.40 -6.80
CA GLU A 108 -9.70 -8.12 -7.53
C GLU A 108 -8.45 -7.26 -7.35
N ASN A 109 -7.90 -7.20 -6.13
CA ASN A 109 -6.66 -6.48 -5.85
C ASN A 109 -5.45 -7.12 -6.55
N ALA A 110 -5.39 -8.46 -6.61
CA ALA A 110 -4.34 -9.17 -7.34
C ALA A 110 -4.43 -8.92 -8.85
N GLN A 111 -5.64 -8.85 -9.41
CA GLN A 111 -5.85 -8.47 -10.81
C GLN A 111 -5.37 -7.05 -11.10
N LYS A 112 -5.65 -6.09 -10.20
CA LYS A 112 -5.13 -4.71 -10.33
C LYS A 112 -3.60 -4.67 -10.34
N LEU A 113 -2.94 -5.43 -9.46
CA LEU A 113 -1.48 -5.54 -9.45
C LEU A 113 -0.96 -6.16 -10.77
N ALA A 114 -1.62 -7.20 -11.29
CA ALA A 114 -1.23 -7.83 -12.56
C ALA A 114 -1.35 -6.86 -13.75
N GLN A 115 -2.41 -6.04 -13.79
CA GLN A 115 -2.57 -4.99 -14.80
C GLN A 115 -1.49 -3.90 -14.68
N GLN A 116 -1.13 -3.51 -13.46
CA GLN A 116 -0.04 -2.56 -13.24
C GLN A 116 1.30 -3.13 -13.71
N LEU A 117 1.59 -4.39 -13.40
CA LEU A 117 2.81 -5.07 -13.86
C LEU A 117 2.92 -5.14 -15.39
N GLN A 118 1.79 -5.29 -16.09
CA GLN A 118 1.76 -5.29 -17.56
C GLN A 118 2.03 -3.89 -18.16
N SER A 119 1.59 -2.83 -17.48
CA SER A 119 1.74 -1.44 -17.95
C SER A 119 2.98 -0.72 -17.41
N GLU A 120 3.65 -1.28 -16.40
CA GLU A 120 4.90 -0.78 -15.84
C GLU A 120 5.98 -0.46 -16.89
N PRO A 121 6.33 -1.35 -17.85
CA PRO A 121 7.39 -1.05 -18.80
C PRO A 121 7.05 0.15 -19.72
N GLU A 122 5.78 0.29 -20.12
CA GLU A 122 5.34 1.43 -20.94
C GLU A 122 5.39 2.73 -20.14
N GLN A 123 4.99 2.70 -18.86
CA GLN A 123 5.06 3.85 -17.97
C GLN A 123 6.50 4.27 -17.68
N GLU A 124 7.42 3.32 -17.52
CA GLU A 124 8.84 3.62 -17.32
C GLU A 124 9.50 4.18 -18.57
N GLN A 125 9.15 3.67 -19.75
CA GLN A 125 9.61 4.22 -21.02
C GLN A 125 9.09 5.66 -21.20
N ALA A 126 7.82 5.91 -20.92
CA ALA A 126 7.25 7.25 -20.97
C ALA A 126 7.97 8.21 -20.00
N LEU A 127 8.23 7.78 -18.76
CA LEU A 127 8.95 8.57 -17.76
C LEU A 127 10.41 8.84 -18.18
N ALA A 128 11.06 7.87 -18.83
CA ALA A 128 12.42 8.05 -19.34
C ALA A 128 12.45 9.06 -20.49
N VAL A 129 11.47 9.00 -21.40
CA VAL A 129 11.30 9.96 -22.50
C VAL A 129 10.99 11.35 -21.96
N GLU A 130 10.09 11.48 -20.98
CA GLU A 130 9.76 12.76 -20.33
C GLU A 130 11.02 13.39 -19.71
N LYS A 131 11.81 12.62 -18.96
CA LYS A 131 13.09 13.11 -18.42
C LYS A 131 14.09 13.53 -19.49
N GLN A 132 14.14 12.81 -20.62
CA GLN A 132 14.98 13.20 -21.74
C GLN A 132 14.51 14.51 -22.38
N LEU A 133 13.19 14.68 -22.56
CA LEU A 133 12.59 15.90 -23.08
C LEU A 133 12.82 17.09 -22.15
N ASP A 134 12.67 16.90 -20.83
CA ASP A 134 12.97 17.94 -19.83
C ASP A 134 14.44 18.37 -19.90
N GLN A 135 15.37 17.42 -19.96
CA GLN A 135 16.81 17.72 -20.11
C GLN A 135 17.11 18.49 -21.40
N ILE A 136 16.47 18.10 -22.50
CA ILE A 136 16.62 18.80 -23.79
C ILE A 136 16.01 20.21 -23.69
N SER A 137 14.84 20.36 -23.09
CA SER A 137 14.18 21.66 -22.89
C SER A 137 15.05 22.60 -22.05
N GLU A 138 15.58 22.13 -20.93
CA GLU A 138 16.53 22.88 -20.11
C GLU A 138 17.78 23.29 -20.91
N ALA A 139 18.34 22.38 -21.71
CA ALA A 139 19.48 22.70 -22.57
C ALA A 139 19.13 23.78 -23.60
N TYR A 140 17.95 23.73 -24.22
CA TYR A 140 17.47 24.76 -25.15
C TYR A 140 17.23 26.11 -24.47
N GLU A 141 16.62 26.14 -23.29
CA GLU A 141 16.41 27.39 -22.57
C GLU A 141 17.75 28.05 -22.24
N VAL A 142 18.73 27.28 -21.77
CA VAL A 142 20.04 27.83 -21.42
C VAL A 142 20.83 28.26 -22.66
N LEU A 143 20.84 27.47 -23.73
CA LEU A 143 21.55 27.79 -24.97
C LEU A 143 20.86 28.90 -25.78
N GLY A 144 19.54 28.99 -25.76
CA GLY A 144 18.77 30.06 -26.39
C GLY A 144 18.92 31.40 -25.66
N ASN A 145 19.04 31.38 -24.33
CA ASN A 145 19.32 32.58 -23.52
C ASN A 145 20.79 33.03 -23.59
N LEU A 146 21.70 32.17 -24.08
CA LEU A 146 23.06 32.54 -24.41
C LEU A 146 23.07 33.33 -25.74
N MET A 147 22.61 34.59 -25.70
CA MET A 147 23.07 35.57 -26.68
C MET A 147 24.56 35.76 -26.45
N LEU A 148 25.39 35.23 -27.35
CA LEU A 148 26.83 35.42 -27.32
C LEU A 148 27.20 36.71 -28.09
N PRO A 149 27.40 37.86 -27.43
CA PRO A 149 28.43 38.76 -27.91
C PRO A 149 29.77 38.05 -27.76
N ALA A 150 30.70 38.28 -28.70
CA ALA A 150 32.03 37.67 -28.76
C ALA A 150 32.88 37.81 -27.48
N THR A 151 32.38 38.53 -26.47
CA THR A 151 33.03 38.86 -25.20
C THR A 151 32.75 37.87 -24.04
N VAL A 152 31.80 36.93 -24.17
CA VAL A 152 31.45 35.98 -23.08
C VAL A 152 32.37 34.75 -23.03
N MET A 153 33.22 34.55 -24.04
CA MET A 153 34.24 33.50 -24.14
C MET A 153 35.47 33.82 -23.26
N THR A 154 35.27 34.11 -21.98
CA THR A 154 36.38 34.35 -21.01
C THR A 154 36.30 33.44 -19.79
N ASP A 155 35.16 32.78 -19.57
CA ASP A 155 34.92 31.94 -18.41
C ASP A 155 34.87 30.45 -18.80
N GLN A 156 35.95 29.72 -18.48
CA GLN A 156 36.06 28.28 -18.75
C GLN A 156 34.93 27.45 -18.13
N ALA A 157 34.33 27.89 -17.01
CA ALA A 157 33.21 27.16 -16.40
C ALA A 157 31.94 27.25 -17.26
N LYS A 158 31.71 28.41 -17.89
CA LYS A 158 30.59 28.61 -18.83
C LYS A 158 30.80 27.81 -20.11
N CYS A 159 32.00 27.82 -20.67
CA CYS A 159 32.34 27.01 -21.85
C CYS A 159 32.16 25.51 -21.59
N ARG A 160 32.54 25.01 -20.41
CA ARG A 160 32.31 23.59 -20.02
C ARG A 160 30.84 23.26 -19.85
N THR A 161 30.06 24.20 -19.33
CA THR A 161 28.60 24.04 -19.19
C THR A 161 27.93 23.98 -20.56
N ILE A 162 28.33 24.84 -21.50
CA ILE A 162 27.85 24.84 -22.90
C ILE A 162 28.16 23.50 -23.58
N LEU A 163 29.37 22.96 -23.44
CA LEU A 163 29.73 21.65 -24.01
C LEU A 163 28.89 20.51 -23.41
N LYS A 164 28.66 20.54 -22.09
CA LYS A 164 27.85 19.53 -21.40
C LYS A 164 26.38 19.58 -21.84
N LEU A 165 25.82 20.77 -22.02
CA LEU A 165 24.45 20.97 -22.51
C LEU A 165 24.32 20.60 -24.00
N PHE A 166 25.34 20.88 -24.81
CA PHE A 166 25.36 20.45 -26.22
C PHE A 166 25.39 18.93 -26.36
N GLN A 167 26.14 18.22 -25.51
CA GLN A 167 26.15 16.74 -25.50
C GLN A 167 24.79 16.12 -25.15
N GLN A 168 23.88 16.87 -24.55
CA GLN A 168 22.51 16.42 -24.22
C GLN A 168 21.52 16.64 -25.38
N LEU A 169 21.90 17.39 -26.42
CA LEU A 169 21.06 17.64 -27.59
C LEU A 169 21.17 16.48 -28.60
N PRO A 170 20.05 15.91 -29.08
CA PRO A 170 20.08 14.93 -30.15
C PRO A 170 20.43 15.59 -31.50
N PRO A 171 21.07 14.87 -32.45
CA PRO A 171 21.46 15.42 -33.75
C PRO A 171 20.28 15.83 -34.65
N THR A 172 19.06 15.44 -34.28
CA THR A 172 17.80 15.82 -34.94
C THR A 172 17.17 17.09 -34.37
N ALA A 173 17.83 17.74 -33.41
CA ALA A 173 17.44 18.99 -32.79
C ALA A 173 17.26 20.14 -33.83
N PRO A 174 16.18 20.96 -33.74
CA PRO A 174 16.13 22.21 -34.48
C PRO A 174 17.34 23.09 -34.17
N ASP A 175 17.91 23.72 -35.20
CA ASP A 175 19.11 24.57 -35.11
C ASP A 175 20.36 23.88 -34.52
N TYR A 176 20.43 22.54 -34.56
CA TYR A 176 21.60 21.78 -34.10
C TYR A 176 22.92 22.29 -34.69
N ALA A 177 22.93 22.65 -35.98
CA ALA A 177 24.11 23.20 -36.66
C ALA A 177 24.57 24.56 -36.10
N TYR A 178 23.65 25.35 -35.53
CA TYR A 178 23.98 26.61 -34.84
C TYR A 178 24.60 26.33 -33.47
N TYR A 179 24.01 25.43 -32.68
CA TYR A 179 24.56 25.03 -31.37
C TYR A 179 25.89 24.29 -31.49
N GLN A 180 26.10 23.52 -32.57
CA GLN A 180 27.36 22.86 -32.87
C GLN A 180 28.49 23.89 -33.08
N LYS A 181 28.23 24.98 -33.81
CA LYS A 181 29.22 26.06 -33.98
C LYS A 181 29.58 26.73 -32.65
N ILE A 182 28.62 26.85 -31.74
CA ILE A 182 28.85 27.40 -30.40
C ILE A 182 29.68 26.44 -29.55
N ALA A 183 29.38 25.14 -29.60
CA ALA A 183 30.16 24.10 -28.94
C ALA A 183 31.61 24.05 -29.46
N ASP A 184 31.80 24.09 -30.78
CA ASP A 184 33.13 24.09 -31.41
C ASP A 184 33.97 25.31 -30.99
N LEU A 185 33.34 26.49 -30.82
CA LEU A 185 33.99 27.69 -30.32
C LEU A 185 34.36 27.56 -28.83
N ALA A 186 33.50 26.96 -28.02
CA ALA A 186 33.77 26.69 -26.61
C ALA A 186 34.89 25.65 -26.42
N GLU A 187 34.94 24.61 -27.26
CA GLU A 187 35.97 23.56 -27.21
C GLU A 187 37.36 24.13 -27.54
N LYS A 188 37.47 24.95 -28.58
CA LYS A 188 38.71 25.66 -28.94
C LYS A 188 39.25 26.58 -27.83
N TYR A 189 38.38 27.02 -26.92
CA TYR A 189 38.77 27.89 -25.80
C TYR A 189 39.19 27.11 -24.54
N ILE A 190 38.76 25.84 -24.42
CA ILE A 190 39.08 24.96 -23.28
C ILE A 190 40.31 24.09 -23.58
N SER A 191 40.51 23.70 -24.84
CA SER A 191 41.65 22.91 -25.32
C SER A 191 42.57 23.83 -26.14
N PRO A 192 43.65 24.39 -25.55
CA PRO A 192 44.60 25.25 -26.27
C PRO A 192 45.43 24.50 -27.31
#